data_AF-A0AAU8VG31-F1
#
_entry.id   AF-A0AAU8VG31-F1
#
_cell.length_a   1.000
_cell.length_b   1.000
_cell.length_c   1.000
_cell.angle_alpha   90.00
_cell.angle_beta   90.00
_cell.angle_gamma   90.00
#
_symmetry.space_group_name_H-M   'P 1'
#
loop_
_entity.id
_entity.type
_entity.pdbx_description
1 polymer ?
#
loop_
_entity_poly.entity_id
_entity_poly.type
_entity_poly.pdbx_seq_one_letter_code
_entity_poly.pdbx_strand_id
1 'polypeptide(L)'
;MKLKTLLLPFASLALCAGAFAAPPSDASLERWLDTQNFDRDIEKNMIEGFNAGFKPYADKALAEMPEEKKDQAAEAFNRYRENVLKDLITPEVKQSVRNTLLKNAREIYTQEEIDGMIAFYGSPVGQSVVAKNPRLIKKSMSEIAVSWTALSGKIAQHHLPEFTEELRRIICGGKNPDAGCKQTGQLGKRHRK
;
A
#
# COMPACT_ATOMS: atom_id res chain seq x y z
N MET A 1 59.99 -59.94 -5.41
CA MET A 1 60.30 -58.72 -4.63
C MET A 1 59.14 -57.75 -4.78
N LYS A 2 58.73 -57.14 -3.67
CA LYS A 2 57.55 -56.27 -3.51
C LYS A 2 57.74 -54.89 -4.15
N LEU A 3 56.71 -54.36 -4.79
CA LEU A 3 56.47 -52.90 -4.90
C LEU A 3 54.96 -52.66 -5.09
N LYS A 4 54.24 -52.57 -3.97
CA LYS A 4 53.69 -51.33 -3.37
C LYS A 4 52.51 -50.74 -4.16
N THR A 5 51.33 -51.20 -3.73
CA THR A 5 50.11 -50.43 -3.44
C THR A 5 50.13 -48.95 -3.83
N LEU A 6 49.29 -48.57 -4.78
CA LEU A 6 48.59 -47.29 -4.75
C LEU A 6 47.13 -47.54 -5.15
N LEU A 7 46.27 -47.67 -4.13
CA LEU A 7 44.82 -47.78 -4.23
C LEU A 7 44.23 -46.44 -3.79
N LEU A 8 43.41 -45.86 -4.69
CA LEU A 8 42.35 -44.85 -4.48
C LEU A 8 42.76 -43.39 -4.12
N PRO A 9 41.94 -42.36 -4.42
CA PRO A 9 40.67 -42.31 -5.19
C PRO A 9 40.59 -41.16 -6.21
N PHE A 10 39.88 -41.33 -7.32
CA PHE A 10 39.38 -40.20 -8.14
C PHE A 10 38.02 -40.56 -8.73
N ALA A 11 37.03 -40.75 -7.87
CA ALA A 11 35.64 -41.02 -8.27
C ALA A 11 34.65 -40.38 -7.29
N SER A 12 34.86 -39.10 -6.98
CA SER A 12 33.92 -38.30 -6.19
C SER A 12 33.78 -36.91 -6.81
N LEU A 13 33.36 -36.88 -8.07
CA LEU A 13 33.06 -35.67 -8.84
C LEU A 13 31.83 -35.94 -9.72
N ALA A 14 30.73 -36.38 -9.12
CA ALA A 14 29.47 -36.61 -9.83
C ALA A 14 28.26 -36.52 -8.90
N LEU A 15 28.04 -35.38 -8.24
CA LEU A 15 26.71 -35.02 -7.70
C LEU A 15 26.60 -33.52 -7.39
N CYS A 16 27.01 -32.68 -8.34
CA CYS A 16 26.45 -31.33 -8.45
C CYS A 16 25.29 -31.38 -9.45
N ALA A 17 24.36 -32.34 -9.29
CA ALA A 17 23.05 -32.20 -9.90
C ALA A 17 22.43 -30.99 -9.19
N GLY A 18 22.22 -29.90 -9.95
CA GLY A 18 21.87 -28.60 -9.39
C GLY A 18 20.84 -28.73 -8.28
N ALA A 19 21.18 -28.20 -7.11
CA ALA A 19 20.26 -27.97 -6.01
C ALA A 19 19.25 -26.89 -6.43
N PHE A 20 18.49 -27.15 -7.50
CA PHE A 20 17.27 -26.44 -7.79
C PHE A 20 16.37 -26.74 -6.62
N ALA A 21 16.27 -25.77 -5.73
CA ALA A 21 15.43 -25.84 -4.56
C ALA A 21 14.02 -26.20 -5.02
N ALA A 22 13.48 -27.29 -4.45
CA ALA A 22 12.25 -27.88 -4.93
C ALA A 22 11.11 -26.86 -4.84
N PRO A 23 10.19 -26.81 -5.83
CA PRO A 23 9.01 -25.97 -5.70
C PRO A 23 8.16 -26.43 -4.50
N PRO A 24 7.43 -25.52 -3.85
CA PRO A 24 6.53 -25.85 -2.76
C PRO A 24 5.45 -26.86 -3.18
N SER A 25 5.13 -27.78 -2.27
CA SER A 25 3.96 -28.66 -2.35
C SER A 25 2.66 -27.89 -2.12
N ASP A 26 1.55 -28.43 -2.62
CA ASP A 26 0.21 -27.85 -2.39
C ASP A 26 -0.07 -27.78 -0.89
N ALA A 27 0.21 -28.86 -0.15
CA ALA A 27 -0.03 -28.93 1.28
C ALA A 27 0.77 -27.88 2.09
N SER A 28 2.02 -27.59 1.71
CA SER A 28 2.81 -26.56 2.39
C SER A 28 2.30 -25.16 2.06
N LEU A 29 1.90 -24.88 0.81
CA LEU A 29 1.31 -23.60 0.45
C LEU A 29 -0.02 -23.34 1.16
N GLU A 30 -0.89 -24.35 1.24
CA GLU A 30 -2.15 -24.28 1.99
C GLU A 30 -1.88 -23.98 3.48
N ARG A 31 -0.95 -24.72 4.10
CA ARG A 31 -0.57 -24.51 5.50
C ARG A 31 0.05 -23.14 5.74
N TRP A 32 0.81 -22.62 4.79
CA TRP A 32 1.39 -21.28 4.88
C TRP A 32 0.29 -20.21 4.99
N LEU A 33 -0.76 -20.28 4.16
CA LEU A 33 -1.90 -19.37 4.26
C LEU A 33 -2.61 -19.44 5.61
N ASP A 34 -2.77 -20.65 6.16
CA ASP A 34 -3.38 -20.86 7.47
C ASP A 34 -2.60 -20.17 8.60
N THR A 35 -1.26 -20.25 8.57
CA THR A 35 -0.43 -19.63 9.63
C THR A 35 -0.60 -18.11 9.70
N GLN A 36 -1.05 -17.46 8.64
CA GLN A 36 -1.25 -16.03 8.57
C GLN A 36 -2.72 -15.61 8.64
N ASN A 37 -3.64 -16.58 8.80
CA ASN A 37 -5.09 -16.39 8.77
C ASN A 37 -5.60 -15.78 7.45
N PHE A 38 -4.97 -16.09 6.33
CA PHE A 38 -5.30 -15.48 5.04
C PHE A 38 -6.78 -15.67 4.69
N ASP A 39 -7.30 -16.90 4.78
CA ASP A 39 -8.69 -17.21 4.41
C ASP A 39 -9.71 -16.54 5.36
N ARG A 40 -9.33 -16.30 6.62
CA ARG A 40 -10.16 -15.55 7.58
C ARG A 40 -10.21 -14.06 7.23
N ASP A 41 -9.09 -13.50 6.79
CA ASP A 41 -8.91 -12.05 6.68
C ASP A 41 -9.07 -11.54 5.22
N ILE A 42 -9.14 -12.42 4.21
CA ILE A 42 -9.20 -12.05 2.79
C ILE A 42 -10.35 -11.10 2.48
N GLU A 43 -11.55 -11.37 2.98
CA GLU A 43 -12.74 -10.54 2.76
C GLU A 43 -12.56 -9.14 3.35
N LYS A 44 -12.12 -9.09 4.60
CA LYS A 44 -11.81 -7.84 5.29
C LYS A 44 -10.76 -7.04 4.52
N ASN A 45 -9.67 -7.68 4.09
CA ASN A 45 -8.59 -7.02 3.36
C ASN A 45 -9.06 -6.47 2.00
N MET A 46 -9.93 -7.19 1.29
CA MET A 46 -10.53 -6.71 0.04
C MET A 46 -11.42 -5.48 0.29
N ILE A 47 -12.26 -5.50 1.34
CA ILE A 47 -13.11 -4.36 1.72
C ILE A 47 -12.25 -3.15 2.14
N GLU A 48 -11.25 -3.36 2.99
CA GLU A 48 -10.34 -2.30 3.42
C GLU A 48 -9.55 -1.70 2.26
N GLY A 49 -9.08 -2.54 1.32
CA GLY A 49 -8.40 -2.10 0.10
C GLY A 49 -9.30 -1.25 -0.81
N PHE A 50 -10.54 -1.67 -1.03
CA PHE A 50 -11.52 -0.87 -1.78
C PHE A 50 -11.78 0.48 -1.09
N ASN A 51 -12.02 0.46 0.22
CA ASN A 51 -12.34 1.66 0.99
C ASN A 51 -11.18 2.66 1.03
N ALA A 52 -9.93 2.18 1.06
CA ALA A 52 -8.75 3.05 1.02
C ALA A 52 -8.69 3.89 -0.27
N GLY A 53 -9.10 3.33 -1.42
CA GLY A 53 -9.19 4.06 -2.68
C GLY A 53 -10.48 4.87 -2.84
N PHE A 54 -11.61 4.34 -2.37
CA PHE A 54 -12.91 4.97 -2.54
C PHE A 54 -13.14 6.16 -1.63
N LYS A 55 -12.67 6.11 -0.37
CA LYS A 55 -12.96 7.16 0.62
C LYS A 55 -12.45 8.55 0.20
N PRO A 56 -11.19 8.73 -0.24
CA PRO A 56 -10.70 10.05 -0.66
C PRO A 56 -11.48 10.61 -1.85
N TYR A 57 -11.90 9.74 -2.78
CA TYR A 57 -12.73 10.12 -3.91
C TYR A 57 -14.11 10.61 -3.45
N ALA A 58 -14.79 9.84 -2.60
CA ALA A 58 -16.10 10.20 -2.06
C ALA A 58 -16.02 11.49 -1.22
N ASP A 59 -15.02 11.62 -0.34
CA ASP A 59 -14.82 12.80 0.51
C ASP A 59 -14.64 14.07 -0.35
N LYS A 60 -13.82 13.99 -1.40
CA LYS A 60 -13.61 15.12 -2.33
C LYS A 60 -14.91 15.49 -3.05
N ALA A 61 -15.61 14.50 -3.60
CA ALA A 61 -16.86 14.75 -4.31
C ALA A 61 -17.94 15.34 -3.39
N LEU A 62 -18.01 14.90 -2.14
CA LEU A 62 -18.92 15.44 -1.12
C LEU A 62 -18.57 16.86 -0.71
N ALA A 63 -17.29 17.21 -0.64
CA ALA A 63 -16.85 18.58 -0.34
C ALA A 63 -17.29 19.60 -1.40
N GLU A 64 -17.44 19.16 -2.66
CA GLU A 64 -17.86 19.97 -3.80
C GLU A 64 -19.41 20.06 -3.93
N MET A 65 -20.17 19.29 -3.15
CA MET A 65 -21.64 19.32 -3.20
C MET A 65 -22.22 20.55 -2.47
N PRO A 66 -23.35 21.10 -2.96
CA PRO A 66 -24.15 22.07 -2.20
C PRO A 66 -24.51 21.51 -0.82
N GLU A 67 -24.48 22.35 0.21
CA GLU A 67 -24.70 21.94 1.60
C GLU A 67 -26.02 21.19 1.77
N GLU A 68 -27.09 21.67 1.12
CA GLU A 68 -28.44 21.11 1.19
C GLU A 68 -28.55 19.73 0.52
N LYS A 69 -27.52 19.29 -0.21
CA LYS A 69 -27.46 18.02 -0.93
C LYS A 69 -26.44 17.04 -0.36
N LYS A 70 -25.60 17.46 0.58
CA LYS A 70 -24.49 16.64 1.09
C LYS A 70 -24.96 15.33 1.70
N ASP A 71 -26.02 15.35 2.51
CA ASP A 71 -26.54 14.12 3.13
C ASP A 71 -27.09 13.14 2.09
N GLN A 72 -27.90 13.64 1.14
CA GLN A 72 -28.44 12.83 0.05
C GLN A 72 -27.33 12.24 -0.83
N ALA A 73 -26.28 13.02 -1.10
CA ALA A 73 -25.11 12.56 -1.84
C ALA A 73 -24.33 11.51 -1.05
N ALA A 74 -24.13 11.70 0.26
CA ALA A 74 -23.42 10.77 1.12
C ALA A 74 -24.12 9.40 1.17
N GLU A 75 -25.45 9.40 1.26
CA GLU A 75 -26.25 8.17 1.12
C GLU A 75 -26.09 7.51 -0.25
N ALA A 76 -26.04 8.29 -1.33
CA ALA A 76 -25.82 7.76 -2.68
C ALA A 76 -24.44 7.11 -2.82
N PHE A 77 -23.38 7.76 -2.32
CA PHE A 77 -22.03 7.17 -2.27
C PHE A 77 -21.99 5.91 -1.42
N ASN A 78 -22.70 5.89 -0.27
CA ASN A 78 -22.81 4.70 0.57
C ASN A 78 -23.48 3.55 -0.19
N ARG A 79 -24.63 3.79 -0.83
CA ARG A 79 -25.30 2.75 -1.64
C ARG A 79 -24.42 2.25 -2.79
N TYR A 80 -23.73 3.16 -3.49
CA TYR A 80 -22.79 2.78 -4.54
C TYR A 80 -21.68 1.87 -4.00
N ARG A 81 -21.04 2.26 -2.89
CA ARG A 81 -20.03 1.41 -2.22
C ARG A 81 -20.58 0.02 -1.92
N GLU A 82 -21.73 -0.07 -1.24
CA GLU A 82 -22.29 -1.36 -0.83
C GLU A 82 -22.61 -2.25 -2.04
N ASN A 83 -23.15 -1.67 -3.12
CA ASN A 83 -23.43 -2.41 -4.36
C ASN A 83 -22.14 -2.94 -5.00
N VAL A 84 -21.09 -2.11 -5.09
CA VAL A 84 -19.80 -2.52 -5.65
C VAL A 84 -19.17 -3.62 -4.79
N LEU A 85 -19.18 -3.47 -3.46
CA LEU A 85 -18.63 -4.49 -2.56
C LEU A 85 -19.41 -5.80 -2.64
N LYS A 86 -20.74 -5.75 -2.74
CA LYS A 86 -21.57 -6.95 -2.92
C LYS A 86 -21.16 -7.75 -4.17
N ASP A 87 -20.89 -7.07 -5.27
CA ASP A 87 -20.52 -7.71 -6.54
C ASP A 87 -19.03 -8.09 -6.60
N LEU A 88 -18.18 -7.42 -5.82
CA LEU A 88 -16.74 -7.68 -5.76
C LEU A 88 -16.37 -8.80 -4.77
N ILE A 89 -17.10 -8.90 -3.66
CA ILE A 89 -16.80 -9.83 -2.55
C ILE A 89 -17.65 -11.10 -2.72
N THR A 90 -17.36 -11.88 -3.76
CA THR A 90 -18.00 -13.19 -3.97
C THR A 90 -17.06 -14.34 -3.59
N PRO A 91 -17.59 -15.54 -3.30
CA PRO A 91 -16.76 -16.73 -3.09
C PRO A 91 -15.80 -16.99 -4.26
N GLU A 92 -16.25 -16.79 -5.50
CA GLU A 92 -15.46 -17.02 -6.71
C GLU A 92 -14.30 -16.03 -6.83
N VAL A 93 -14.53 -14.75 -6.53
CA VAL A 93 -13.47 -13.74 -6.54
C VAL A 93 -12.45 -14.01 -5.42
N LYS A 94 -12.92 -14.33 -4.21
CA LYS A 94 -12.03 -14.70 -3.09
C LYS A 94 -11.17 -15.91 -3.45
N GLN A 95 -11.77 -16.94 -4.06
CA GLN A 95 -11.05 -18.12 -4.52
C GLN A 95 -10.05 -17.78 -5.64
N SER A 96 -10.41 -16.91 -6.57
CA SER A 96 -9.52 -16.46 -7.64
C SER A 96 -8.28 -15.73 -7.09
N VAL A 97 -8.47 -14.84 -6.11
CA VAL A 97 -7.38 -14.15 -5.42
C VAL A 97 -6.47 -15.16 -4.73
N ARG A 98 -7.05 -16.08 -3.96
CA ARG A 98 -6.33 -17.15 -3.27
C ARG A 98 -5.51 -18.02 -4.24
N ASN A 99 -6.13 -18.49 -5.32
CA ASN A 99 -5.48 -19.32 -6.33
C ASN A 99 -4.33 -18.57 -7.02
N THR A 100 -4.52 -17.28 -7.29
CA THR A 100 -3.47 -16.43 -7.86
C THR A 100 -2.29 -16.34 -6.91
N LEU A 101 -2.52 -16.13 -5.61
CA LEU A 101 -1.45 -16.10 -4.62
C LEU A 101 -0.69 -17.43 -4.55
N LEU A 102 -1.39 -18.55 -4.46
CA LEU A 102 -0.78 -19.88 -4.39
C LEU A 102 0.03 -20.22 -5.64
N LYS A 103 -0.49 -19.88 -6.83
CA LYS A 103 0.22 -20.04 -8.10
C LYS A 103 1.53 -19.26 -8.08
N ASN A 104 1.50 -17.97 -7.74
CA ASN A 104 2.70 -17.14 -7.72
C ASN A 104 3.69 -17.58 -6.63
N ALA A 105 3.20 -18.00 -5.46
CA ALA A 105 4.05 -18.51 -4.39
C ALA A 105 4.81 -19.78 -4.81
N ARG A 106 4.17 -20.67 -5.57
CA ARG A 106 4.83 -21.85 -6.14
C ARG A 106 5.91 -21.50 -7.16
N GLU A 107 5.70 -20.46 -7.95
CA GLU A 107 6.64 -20.02 -8.99
C GLU A 107 7.84 -19.24 -8.42
N ILE A 108 7.63 -18.52 -7.31
CA ILE A 108 8.62 -17.59 -6.75
C ILE A 108 9.42 -18.20 -5.60
N TYR A 109 8.75 -18.95 -4.71
CA TYR A 109 9.38 -19.51 -3.53
C TYR A 109 9.82 -20.95 -3.74
N THR A 110 10.74 -21.38 -2.90
CA THR A 110 11.17 -22.75 -2.73
C THR A 110 10.43 -23.40 -1.56
N GLN A 111 10.41 -24.74 -1.53
CA GLN A 111 9.84 -25.51 -0.42
C GLN A 111 10.49 -25.14 0.92
N GLU A 112 11.82 -24.96 0.95
CA GLU A 112 12.55 -24.59 2.16
C GLU A 112 12.15 -23.21 2.70
N GLU A 113 11.93 -22.23 1.83
CA GLU A 113 11.47 -20.89 2.24
C GLU A 113 10.04 -20.92 2.77
N ILE A 114 9.15 -21.70 2.14
CA ILE A 114 7.78 -21.91 2.63
C ILE A 114 7.79 -22.62 3.99
N ASP A 115 8.60 -23.66 4.16
CA ASP A 115 8.74 -24.36 5.44
C ASP A 115 9.30 -23.44 6.53
N GLY A 116 10.28 -22.59 6.21
CA GLY A 116 10.80 -21.57 7.11
C GLY A 116 9.72 -20.57 7.54
N MET A 117 8.90 -20.10 6.59
CA MET A 117 7.76 -19.21 6.89
C MET A 117 6.73 -19.91 7.77
N ILE A 118 6.36 -21.16 7.47
CA ILE A 118 5.42 -21.95 8.28
C ILE A 118 5.97 -22.14 9.70
N ALA A 119 7.24 -22.50 9.84
CA ALA A 119 7.87 -22.72 11.14
C ALA A 119 7.87 -21.44 11.98
N PHE A 120 8.24 -20.31 11.38
CA PHE A 120 8.22 -19.03 12.07
C PHE A 120 6.81 -18.60 12.43
N TYR A 121 5.90 -18.46 11.46
CA TYR A 121 4.54 -17.97 11.68
C TYR A 121 3.70 -18.94 12.51
N GLY A 122 4.00 -20.24 12.51
CA GLY A 122 3.37 -21.22 13.40
C GLY A 122 3.84 -21.16 14.86
N SER A 123 4.96 -20.49 15.16
CA SER A 123 5.44 -20.33 16.54
C SER A 123 4.59 -19.32 17.35
N PRO A 124 4.60 -19.38 18.69
CA PRO A 124 3.93 -18.37 19.52
C PRO A 124 4.40 -16.93 19.24
N VAL A 125 5.70 -16.77 18.95
CA VAL A 125 6.28 -15.46 18.58
C VAL A 125 5.78 -15.02 17.21
N GLY A 126 5.81 -15.89 16.21
CA GLY A 126 5.32 -15.60 14.87
C GLY A 126 3.83 -15.25 14.85
N GLN A 127 3.00 -15.97 15.59
CA GLN A 127 1.58 -15.61 15.77
C GLN A 127 1.41 -14.24 16.44
N SER A 128 2.25 -13.91 17.45
CA SER A 128 2.24 -12.55 18.00
C SER A 128 2.64 -11.50 16.97
N VAL A 129 3.53 -11.81 16.03
CA VAL A 129 3.89 -10.90 14.92
C VAL A 129 2.72 -10.74 13.97
N VAL A 130 2.07 -11.82 13.53
CA VAL A 130 0.86 -11.77 12.67
C VAL A 130 -0.22 -10.86 13.29
N ALA A 131 -0.46 -10.96 14.59
CA ALA A 131 -1.44 -10.15 15.29
C ALA A 131 -1.03 -8.66 15.45
N LYS A 132 0.26 -8.37 15.63
CA LYS A 132 0.75 -7.01 15.94
C LYS A 132 1.17 -6.23 14.70
N ASN A 133 1.62 -6.89 13.65
CA ASN A 133 2.19 -6.24 12.47
C ASN A 133 1.20 -5.29 11.77
N PRO A 134 -0.08 -5.64 11.55
CA PRO A 134 -1.05 -4.70 11.00
C PRO A 134 -1.24 -3.45 11.87
N ARG A 135 -1.17 -3.61 13.21
CA ARG A 135 -1.28 -2.48 14.15
C ARG A 135 -0.05 -1.57 14.08
N LEU A 136 1.15 -2.15 13.96
CA LEU A 136 2.39 -1.41 13.78
C LEU A 136 2.32 -0.58 12.49
N ILE A 137 2.05 -1.21 11.35
CA ILE A 137 1.95 -0.53 10.05
C ILE A 137 0.90 0.59 10.09
N LYS A 138 -0.32 0.30 10.60
CA LYS A 138 -1.39 1.30 10.71
C LYS A 138 -0.97 2.51 11.55
N LYS A 139 -0.35 2.28 12.71
CA LYS A 139 0.12 3.35 13.59
C LYS A 139 1.20 4.19 12.92
N SER A 140 2.21 3.54 12.34
CA SER A 140 3.32 4.22 11.65
C SER A 140 2.82 5.06 10.48
N MET A 141 1.94 4.52 9.63
CA MET A 141 1.41 5.26 8.48
C MET A 141 0.57 6.47 8.93
N SER A 142 -0.22 6.34 10.00
CA SER A 142 -0.99 7.47 10.55
C SER A 142 -0.08 8.60 11.05
N GLU A 143 1.00 8.26 11.77
CA GLU A 143 1.95 9.25 12.30
C GLU A 143 2.76 9.91 11.18
N ILE A 144 3.17 9.14 10.17
CA ILE A 144 3.84 9.66 8.98
C ILE A 144 2.92 10.61 8.21
N ALA A 145 1.64 10.26 8.02
CA ALA A 145 0.69 11.11 7.30
C ALA A 145 0.51 12.48 7.99
N VAL A 146 0.36 12.50 9.32
CA VAL A 146 0.27 13.75 10.11
C VAL A 146 1.53 14.60 9.94
N SER A 147 2.70 13.97 10.07
CA SER A 147 3.99 14.64 9.93
C SER A 147 4.19 15.20 8.52
N TRP A 148 3.79 14.42 7.51
CA TRP A 148 3.85 14.80 6.09
C TRP A 148 2.96 16.00 5.80
N THR A 149 1.70 16.01 6.25
CA THR A 149 0.79 17.14 6.07
C THR A 149 1.33 18.42 6.69
N ALA A 150 1.89 18.34 7.90
CA ALA A 150 2.48 19.50 8.56
C ALA A 150 3.71 20.04 7.78
N LEU A 151 4.59 19.14 7.33
CA LEU A 151 5.77 19.50 6.55
C LEU A 151 5.40 20.10 5.19
N SER A 152 4.49 19.46 4.45
CA SER A 152 4.03 19.94 3.15
C SER A 152 3.37 21.31 3.26
N GLY A 153 2.58 21.54 4.31
CA GLY A 153 1.98 22.84 4.60
C GLY A 153 3.04 23.93 4.82
N LYS A 154 4.08 23.63 5.59
CA LYS A 154 5.20 24.56 5.84
C LYS A 154 6.00 24.87 4.57
N ILE A 155 6.30 23.85 3.77
CA ILE A 155 7.01 24.02 2.48
C ILE A 155 6.15 24.86 1.52
N ALA A 156 4.86 24.53 1.38
CA ALA A 156 3.95 25.29 0.53
C ALA A 156 3.86 26.76 0.97
N GLN A 157 3.73 27.04 2.27
CA GLN A 157 3.72 28.39 2.80
C GLN A 157 5.02 29.16 2.50
N HIS A 158 6.16 28.49 2.52
CA HIS A 158 7.45 29.11 2.20
C HIS A 158 7.55 29.55 0.73
N HIS A 159 7.04 28.74 -0.20
CA HIS A 159 7.09 29.03 -1.64
C HIS A 159 5.92 29.86 -2.16
N LEU A 160 4.82 29.96 -1.40
CA LEU A 160 3.61 30.68 -1.81
C LEU A 160 3.85 32.15 -2.20
N PRO A 161 4.69 32.95 -1.50
CA PRO A 161 4.93 34.35 -1.88
C PRO A 161 5.61 34.50 -3.24
N GLU A 162 6.61 33.66 -3.53
CA GLU A 162 7.33 33.67 -4.82
C GLU A 162 6.37 33.33 -5.97
N PHE A 163 5.61 32.24 -5.81
CA PHE A 163 4.59 31.83 -6.76
C PHE A 163 3.52 32.91 -6.98
N THR A 164 3.08 33.59 -5.91
CA THR A 164 2.08 34.65 -5.99
C THR A 164 2.60 35.87 -6.78
N GLU A 165 3.86 36.26 -6.58
CA GLU A 165 4.46 37.36 -7.34
C GLU A 165 4.68 36.99 -8.81
N GLU A 166 5.07 35.74 -9.09
CA GLU A 166 5.18 35.25 -10.47
C GLU A 166 3.83 35.33 -11.20
N LEU A 167 2.76 34.81 -10.58
CA LEU A 167 1.40 34.92 -11.13
C LEU A 167 1.00 36.38 -11.35
N ARG A 168 1.30 37.26 -10.39
CA ARG A 168 0.99 38.69 -10.50
C ARG A 168 1.71 39.33 -11.69
N ARG A 169 2.99 38.99 -11.94
CA ARG A 169 3.74 39.51 -13.10
C ARG A 169 3.15 39.03 -14.42
N ILE A 170 2.72 37.77 -14.50
CA ILE A 170 2.08 37.22 -15.69
C ILE A 170 0.78 37.98 -15.99
N ILE A 171 -0.07 38.17 -14.97
CA ILE A 171 -1.37 38.84 -15.10
C ILE A 171 -1.21 40.35 -15.39
N CYS A 172 -0.28 41.03 -14.71
CA CYS A 172 -0.13 42.48 -14.77
C CYS A 172 0.94 42.97 -15.76
N GLY A 173 1.70 42.08 -16.40
CA GLY A 173 2.82 42.41 -17.29
C GLY A 173 2.50 42.39 -18.80
N GLY A 174 1.26 42.07 -19.19
CA GLY A 174 0.81 42.02 -20.59
C GLY A 174 0.27 43.36 -21.12
N LYS A 175 0.01 43.44 -22.44
CA LYS A 175 -0.51 44.65 -23.13
C LYS A 175 -1.91 45.11 -22.66
N ASN A 176 -2.63 44.28 -21.90
CA ASN A 176 -3.92 44.58 -21.28
C ASN A 176 -3.96 44.00 -19.85
N PRO A 177 -3.43 44.71 -18.84
CA PRO A 177 -3.44 44.25 -17.45
C PRO A 177 -4.85 44.30 -16.85
N ASP A 178 -5.16 43.32 -16.00
CA ASP A 178 -6.47 43.16 -15.36
C ASP A 178 -6.74 44.25 -14.30
N ALA A 179 -8.01 44.58 -14.03
CA ALA A 179 -8.40 45.73 -13.18
C ALA A 179 -7.88 45.66 -11.73
N GLY A 180 -7.53 44.46 -11.25
CA GLY A 180 -6.99 44.20 -9.91
C GLY A 180 -5.54 44.65 -9.67
N CYS A 181 -4.80 45.06 -10.71
CA CYS A 181 -3.35 45.34 -10.61
C CYS A 181 -2.97 46.59 -9.79
N LYS A 182 -3.93 47.39 -9.27
CA LYS A 182 -3.67 48.67 -8.57
C LYS A 182 -3.92 48.71 -7.04
N GLN A 183 -4.42 47.65 -6.39
CA GLN A 183 -4.87 47.73 -4.98
C GLN A 183 -4.00 46.99 -3.95
N THR A 184 -2.70 47.30 -3.83
CA THR A 184 -1.93 46.82 -2.66
C THR A 184 -0.78 47.72 -2.18
N GLY A 185 -0.71 48.98 -2.64
CA GLY A 185 0.18 49.98 -2.05
C GLY A 185 -0.31 50.56 -0.70
N GLN A 186 -1.52 50.20 -0.22
CA GLN A 186 -2.15 50.86 0.93
C GLN A 186 -2.55 49.95 2.11
N LEU A 187 -2.45 48.63 2.00
CA LEU A 187 -2.81 47.74 3.12
C LEU A 187 -1.82 47.78 4.30
N GLY A 188 -0.63 48.35 4.12
CA GLY A 188 0.34 48.59 5.20
C GLY A 188 0.07 49.81 6.09
N LYS A 189 -0.97 50.63 5.84
CA LYS A 189 -1.23 51.87 6.61
C LYS A 189 -2.53 51.90 7.43
N ARG A 190 -3.39 50.86 7.39
CA ARG A 190 -4.65 50.84 8.15
C ARG A 190 -4.62 50.21 9.54
N HIS A 191 -3.48 49.69 10.01
CA HIS A 191 -3.35 49.09 11.35
C HIS A 191 -2.49 49.89 12.35
N ARG A 192 -2.32 51.20 12.14
CA ARG A 192 -1.83 52.10 13.20
C ARG A 192 -2.84 53.24 13.41
N LYS A 193 -3.84 52.97 14.25
CA LYS A 193 -4.45 53.90 15.20
C LYS A 193 -5.30 53.11 16.18
#